data_AF-A0A7X1IFJ3-F1
#
_entry.id   AF-A0A7X1IFJ3-F1
#
_cell.length_a   1.000
_cell.length_b   1.000
_cell.length_c   1.000
_cell.angle_alpha   90.00
_cell.angle_beta   90.00
_cell.angle_gamma   90.00
#
_symmetry.space_group_name_H-M   'P 1'
#
loop_
_entity.id
_entity.type
_entity.pdbx_description
1 polymer ?
#
loop_
_entity_poly.entity_id
_entity_poly.type
_entity_poly.pdbx_seq_one_letter_code
_entity_poly.pdbx_strand_id
1 'polypeptide(L)'
;MGTRFIEVDESRKGEPGVRKGDRTLTVGDQSVTQETWVRVEAYDDLDPAVTEDVHTHTFAVPGMDVRAGTGKDDTGTRLVPSVQYYRIELGPESLNRLHEALEPFIAAAQECEPPKPRRGRGAK
;
A
#
# COMPACT_ATOMS: atom_id res chain seq x y z
N MET A 1 -3.06 2.21 4.23
CA MET A 1 -2.42 1.96 5.52
C MET A 1 -2.85 0.58 5.99
N GLY A 2 -1.94 -0.38 5.88
CA GLY A 2 -2.11 -1.68 6.54
C GLY A 2 -2.01 -1.43 8.03
N THR A 3 -3.07 -1.75 8.77
CA THR A 3 -3.10 -1.57 10.22
C THR A 3 -3.48 -2.89 10.83
N ARG A 4 -2.70 -3.38 11.79
CA ARG A 4 -3.09 -4.55 12.58
C ARG A 4 -3.76 -4.10 13.88
N PHE A 5 -4.75 -4.87 14.31
CA PHE A 5 -5.44 -4.68 15.58
C PHE A 5 -4.95 -5.74 16.55
N ILE A 6 -4.25 -5.31 17.60
CA ILE A 6 -3.78 -6.19 18.66
C ILE A 6 -4.68 -5.96 19.87
N GLU A 7 -5.34 -7.02 20.36
CA GLU A 7 -6.09 -6.93 21.61
C GLU A 7 -5.15 -6.67 22.79
N VAL A 8 -5.51 -5.70 23.62
CA VAL A 8 -4.72 -5.28 24.79
C VAL A 8 -5.61 -5.16 26.03
N ASP A 9 -4.99 -5.25 27.19
CA ASP A 9 -5.68 -5.08 28.47
C ASP A 9 -6.14 -3.62 28.68
N GLU A 10 -7.24 -3.44 29.42
CA GLU A 10 -7.78 -2.10 29.74
C GLU A 10 -6.78 -1.23 30.53
N SER A 11 -5.88 -1.82 31.30
CA SER A 11 -4.81 -1.09 32.01
C SER A 11 -3.88 -0.30 31.07
N ARG A 12 -3.84 -0.64 29.77
CA ARG A 12 -3.04 0.06 28.74
C ARG A 12 -3.80 1.23 28.10
N LYS A 13 -4.98 1.56 28.63
CA LYS A 13 -5.76 2.73 28.23
C LYS A 13 -4.95 4.00 28.37
N GLY A 14 -4.90 4.79 27.29
CA GLY A 14 -4.14 6.04 27.23
C GLY A 14 -2.74 5.89 26.65
N GLU A 15 -2.26 4.65 26.41
CA GLU A 15 -1.06 4.45 25.61
C GLU A 15 -1.30 4.86 24.14
N PRO A 16 -0.26 5.35 23.43
CA PRO A 16 -0.35 5.64 22.01
C PRO A 16 -0.87 4.44 21.21
N GLY A 17 -1.80 4.70 20.30
CA GLY A 17 -2.40 3.69 19.42
C GLY A 17 -3.50 2.84 20.06
N VAL A 18 -3.73 2.91 21.37
CA VAL A 18 -4.77 2.13 22.06
C VAL A 18 -6.12 2.84 21.99
N ARG A 19 -7.15 2.12 21.52
CA ARG A 19 -8.54 2.59 21.41
C ARG A 19 -9.52 1.48 21.75
N LYS A 20 -10.79 1.85 22.01
CA LYS A 20 -11.87 0.86 22.07
C LYS A 20 -12.07 0.21 20.70
N GLY A 21 -12.24 -1.10 20.69
CA GLY A 21 -12.62 -1.90 19.54
C GLY A 21 -13.68 -2.93 19.94
N ASP A 22 -14.28 -3.58 18.95
CA ASP A 22 -15.30 -4.59 19.17
C ASP A 22 -14.76 -5.96 18.77
N ARG A 23 -14.91 -6.94 19.66
CA ARG A 23 -14.60 -8.35 19.38
C ARG A 23 -15.90 -9.13 19.30
N THR A 24 -16.16 -9.72 18.14
CA THR A 24 -17.27 -10.68 17.98
C THR A 24 -16.77 -12.08 18.32
N LEU A 25 -17.37 -12.70 19.33
CA LEU A 25 -17.16 -14.09 19.70
C LEU A 25 -18.35 -14.91 19.21
N THR A 26 -18.08 -15.94 18.43
CA THR A 26 -19.10 -16.90 17.99
C THR A 26 -19.05 -18.12 18.90
N VAL A 27 -20.14 -18.39 19.62
CA VAL A 27 -20.30 -19.55 20.50
C VAL A 27 -21.53 -20.33 20.03
N GLY A 28 -21.30 -21.42 19.29
CA GLY A 28 -22.37 -22.13 18.57
C GLY A 28 -23.00 -21.24 17.49
N ASP A 29 -24.33 -21.10 17.52
CA ASP A 29 -25.09 -20.28 16.57
C ASP A 29 -25.28 -18.82 17.04
N GLN A 30 -24.73 -18.46 18.20
CA GLN A 30 -24.85 -17.10 18.76
C GLN A 30 -23.54 -16.32 18.56
N SER A 31 -23.67 -15.09 18.06
CA SER A 31 -22.59 -14.11 18.01
C SER A 31 -22.78 -13.10 19.14
N VAL A 32 -21.77 -12.95 20.00
CA VAL A 32 -21.74 -11.97 21.08
C VAL A 32 -20.64 -10.96 20.78
N THR A 33 -20.99 -9.68 20.70
CA THR A 33 -20.02 -8.59 20.56
C THR A 33 -19.64 -8.07 21.94
N GLN A 34 -18.35 -8.04 22.25
CA GLN A 34 -17.82 -7.47 23.49
C GLN A 34 -16.93 -6.28 23.15
N GLU A 35 -17.03 -5.20 23.94
CA GLU A 35 -16.07 -4.10 23.89
C GLU A 35 -14.71 -4.62 24.41
N THR A 36 -13.66 -4.40 23.63
CA THR A 36 -12.28 -4.69 24.00
C THR A 36 -11.40 -3.46 23.75
N TRP A 37 -10.19 -3.48 24.27
CA TRP A 37 -9.19 -2.47 23.94
C TRP A 37 -8.28 -3.03 22.86
N VAL A 38 -8.08 -2.29 21.79
CA VAL A 38 -7.21 -2.66 20.68
C VAL A 38 -6.13 -1.62 20.49
N ARG A 39 -4.92 -2.10 20.22
CA ARG A 39 -3.82 -1.26 19.76
C ARG A 39 -3.75 -1.34 18.25
N VAL A 40 -3.79 -0.16 17.63
CA VAL A 40 -3.62 0.00 16.19
C VAL A 40 -2.21 0.48 15.93
N GLU A 41 -1.42 -0.37 15.30
CA GLU A 41 -0.02 -0.10 14.98
C GLU A 41 0.16 -0.20 13.45
N ALA A 42 0.89 0.78 12.90
CA ALA A 42 1.50 0.64 11.59
C ALA A 42 2.63 -0.40 11.71
N TYR A 43 2.87 -1.14 10.65
CA TYR A 43 3.95 -2.13 10.59
C TYR A 43 4.60 -2.06 9.22
N ASP A 44 5.88 -2.40 9.17
CA ASP A 44 6.62 -2.55 7.91
C ASP A 44 6.09 -3.76 7.13
N ASP A 45 5.69 -3.55 5.88
CA ASP A 45 5.09 -4.58 5.03
C ASP A 45 6.09 -5.72 4.65
N LEU A 46 7.40 -5.48 4.76
CA LEU A 46 8.45 -6.47 4.51
C LEU A 46 8.95 -7.13 5.80
N ASP A 47 8.93 -6.42 6.93
CA ASP A 47 9.24 -6.95 8.26
C ASP A 47 8.16 -6.57 9.31
N PRO A 48 7.10 -7.38 9.48
CA PRO A 48 6.00 -7.07 10.40
C PRO A 48 6.37 -6.97 11.88
N ALA A 49 7.62 -7.28 12.27
CA ALA A 49 8.11 -7.03 13.62
C ALA A 49 8.42 -5.55 13.87
N VAL A 50 8.72 -4.77 12.83
CA VAL A 50 9.03 -3.34 12.91
C VAL A 50 7.73 -2.54 12.92
N THR A 51 7.50 -1.78 14.00
CA THR A 51 6.32 -0.93 14.19
C THR A 51 6.65 0.54 14.46
N GLU A 52 7.93 0.86 14.66
CA GLU A 52 8.42 2.20 14.91
C GLU A 52 8.93 2.84 13.62
N ASP A 53 8.73 4.16 13.47
CA ASP A 53 9.15 4.96 12.31
C ASP A 53 8.75 4.38 10.95
N VAL A 54 7.59 3.72 10.92
CA VAL A 54 7.00 3.19 9.69
C VAL A 54 6.27 4.31 8.95
N HIS A 55 6.63 4.49 7.68
CA HIS A 55 6.05 5.52 6.83
C HIS A 55 5.49 4.95 5.53
N THR A 56 4.45 5.62 5.02
CA THR A 56 3.84 5.29 3.74
C THR A 56 4.71 5.83 2.60
N HIS A 57 5.14 4.95 1.71
CA HIS A 57 5.85 5.29 0.48
C HIS A 57 5.01 4.94 -0.74
N THR A 58 5.06 5.81 -1.74
CA THR A 58 4.46 5.56 -3.06
C THR A 58 5.52 5.57 -4.12
N PHE A 59 5.53 4.57 -4.99
CA PHE A 59 6.46 4.49 -6.11
C PHE A 59 5.74 3.97 -7.35
N ALA A 60 6.34 4.25 -8.50
CA ALA A 60 5.81 3.87 -9.80
C ALA A 60 6.83 3.00 -10.54
N VAL A 61 6.35 1.93 -11.18
CA VAL A 61 7.20 1.08 -12.01
C VAL A 61 6.69 1.06 -13.45
N PRO A 62 7.60 0.96 -14.44
CA PRO A 62 7.21 0.68 -15.82
C PRO A 62 6.48 -0.66 -15.89
N GLY A 63 5.31 -0.66 -16.51
CA GLY A 63 4.51 -1.85 -16.80
C GLY A 63 4.18 -1.95 -18.28
N MET A 64 3.48 -3.03 -18.64
CA MET A 64 2.89 -3.20 -19.97
C MET A 64 1.41 -3.51 -19.81
N ASP A 65 0.55 -2.69 -20.39
CA ASP A 65 -0.88 -2.97 -20.47
C ASP A 65 -1.20 -3.71 -21.77
N VAL A 66 -2.11 -4.66 -21.68
CA VAL A 66 -2.64 -5.41 -22.81
C VAL A 66 -3.89 -4.68 -23.32
N ARG A 67 -3.83 -4.08 -24.52
CA ARG A 67 -5.02 -3.52 -25.17
C ARG A 67 -5.48 -4.42 -26.30
N ALA A 68 -6.75 -4.81 -26.25
CA ALA A 68 -7.43 -5.45 -27.38
C ALA A 68 -7.68 -4.41 -28.47
N GLY A 69 -7.34 -4.74 -29.72
CA GLY A 69 -7.70 -3.93 -30.88
C GLY A 69 -9.21 -3.82 -30.99
N THR A 70 -9.76 -2.61 -31.02
CA THR A 70 -11.21 -2.36 -31.15
C THR A 70 -11.67 -2.28 -32.61
N GLY A 71 -10.82 -2.72 -33.56
CA GLY A 71 -11.06 -2.63 -34.99
C GLY A 71 -11.45 -3.98 -35.61
N LYS A 72 -12.33 -3.94 -36.62
CA LYS A 72 -12.80 -5.12 -37.37
C LYS A 72 -11.69 -5.85 -38.15
N ASP A 73 -10.53 -5.21 -38.31
CA ASP A 73 -9.34 -5.72 -39.01
C ASP A 73 -8.10 -5.82 -38.09
N ASP A 74 -8.25 -5.69 -36.77
CA ASP A 74 -7.12 -5.53 -35.84
C ASP A 74 -6.84 -6.85 -35.08
N THR A 75 -6.18 -7.80 -35.75
CA THR A 75 -5.79 -9.12 -35.21
C THR A 75 -4.56 -9.08 -34.30
N GLY A 76 -4.48 -8.11 -33.39
CA GLY A 76 -3.28 -7.92 -32.59
C GLY A 76 -3.56 -7.38 -31.21
N THR A 77 -3.40 -8.24 -30.20
CA THR A 77 -3.14 -7.80 -28.85
C THR A 77 -1.89 -6.91 -28.87
N ARG A 78 -2.02 -5.63 -28.52
CA ARG A 78 -0.88 -4.70 -28.46
C ARG A 78 -0.47 -4.45 -27.02
N LEU A 79 0.82 -4.64 -26.72
CA LEU A 79 1.41 -4.20 -25.47
C LEU A 79 1.66 -2.68 -25.55
N VAL A 80 1.08 -1.94 -24.61
CA VAL A 80 1.25 -0.50 -24.49
C VAL A 80 2.04 -0.22 -23.23
N PRO A 81 3.13 0.56 -23.27
CA PRO A 81 3.83 0.99 -22.07
C PRO A 81 2.84 1.63 -21.09
N SER A 82 2.83 1.13 -19.87
CA SER A 82 2.01 1.63 -18.78
C SER A 82 2.87 1.96 -17.57
N VAL A 83 2.26 2.64 -16.60
CA VAL A 83 2.89 2.95 -15.32
C VAL A 83 1.98 2.41 -14.23
N GLN A 84 2.52 1.51 -13.40
CA GLN A 84 1.80 0.94 -12.28
C GLN A 84 2.25 1.65 -11.01
N TYR A 85 1.27 2.08 -10.21
CA TYR A 85 1.50 2.82 -8.97
C TYR A 85 1.30 1.90 -7.78
N TYR A 86 2.29 1.86 -6.89
CA TYR A 86 2.27 1.08 -5.67
C TYR A 86 2.33 1.99 -4.45
N ARG A 87 1.79 1.48 -3.36
CA ARG A 87 1.90 2.06 -2.03
C ARG A 87 2.34 0.94 -1.09
N ILE A 88 3.30 1.23 -0.23
CA ILE A 88 3.88 0.30 0.73
C ILE A 88 4.18 1.04 2.03
N GLU A 89 4.06 0.37 3.17
CA GLU A 89 4.50 0.87 4.47
C GLU A 89 5.89 0.29 4.77
N LEU A 90 6.89 1.14 5.02
CA LEU A 90 8.27 0.71 5.27
C LEU A 90 8.82 1.38 6.51
N GLY A 91 9.51 0.60 7.33
CA GLY A 91 10.42 1.09 8.36
C GLY A 91 11.79 1.47 7.75
N PRO A 92 12.69 2.04 8.57
CA PRO A 92 13.92 2.65 8.09
C PRO A 92 14.85 1.70 7.32
N GLU A 93 15.02 0.47 7.79
CA GLU A 93 15.88 -0.51 7.13
C GLU A 93 15.32 -0.97 5.77
N SER A 94 14.02 -1.26 5.71
CA SER A 94 13.38 -1.69 4.47
C SER A 94 13.34 -0.55 3.44
N LEU A 95 13.17 0.69 3.91
CA LEU A 95 13.30 1.88 3.05
C LEU A 95 14.72 2.00 2.49
N ASN A 96 15.76 1.81 3.32
CA ASN A 96 17.14 1.81 2.83
C ASN A 96 17.39 0.71 1.80
N ARG A 97 16.89 -0.50 2.03
CA ARG A 97 16.98 -1.60 1.04
C ARG A 97 16.29 -1.25 -0.27
N LEU A 98 15.16 -0.54 -0.24
CA LEU A 98 14.51 -0.04 -1.45
C LEU A 98 15.40 0.97 -2.19
N HIS A 99 16.03 1.91 -1.47
CA HIS A 99 16.96 2.87 -2.07
C HIS A 99 18.19 2.19 -2.69
N GLU A 100 18.81 1.24 -1.98
CA GLU A 100 19.96 0.46 -2.49
C GLU A 100 19.59 -0.33 -3.75
N ALA A 101 18.41 -0.94 -3.78
CA ALA A 101 17.94 -1.68 -4.96
C ALA A 101 17.72 -0.78 -6.18
N LEU A 102 17.33 0.48 -5.96
CA LEU A 102 17.07 1.45 -7.03
C LEU A 102 18.32 2.23 -7.46
N GLU A 103 19.36 2.27 -6.63
CA GLU A 103 20.61 3.00 -6.85
C GLU A 103 21.20 2.83 -8.27
N PRO A 104 21.40 1.62 -8.83
CA PRO A 104 22.01 1.48 -10.15
C PRO A 104 21.16 2.08 -11.27
N PHE A 105 19.82 2.11 -11.12
CA PHE A 105 18.92 2.70 -12.11
C PHE A 105 18.90 4.21 -12.01
N ILE A 106 18.91 4.75 -10.79
CA ILE A 106 18.95 6.19 -10.54
C ILE A 106 20.29 6.77 -11.03
N ALA A 107 21.40 6.10 -10.77
CA ALA A 107 22.73 6.53 -11.20
C ALA A 107 22.88 6.64 -12.72
N ALA A 108 22.15 5.82 -13.48
CA ALA A 108 22.14 5.86 -14.94
C ALA A 108 21.05 6.77 -15.54
N ALA A 109 20.10 7.24 -14.72
CA ALA A 109 18.97 8.02 -15.18
C ALA A 109 19.26 9.52 -15.21
N GLN A 110 18.51 10.23 -16.05
CA GLN A 110 18.46 11.70 -16.01
C GLN A 110 17.20 12.13 -15.26
N GLU A 111 17.34 13.03 -14.29
CA GLU A 111 16.21 13.64 -13.60
C GLU A 111 15.32 14.39 -14.62
N CYS A 112 14.01 14.19 -14.53
CA CYS A 112 13.05 14.81 -15.43
C CYS A 112 11.79 15.24 -14.68
N GLU A 113 11.05 16.20 -15.24
CA GLU A 113 9.77 16.60 -14.67
C GLU A 113 8.74 15.44 -14.74
N PRO A 114 7.88 15.28 -13.73
CA PRO A 114 6.81 14.29 -13.79
C PRO A 114 5.91 14.55 -15.01
N PRO A 115 5.48 13.49 -15.74
CA PRO A 115 4.69 13.66 -16.94
C PRO A 115 3.38 14.38 -16.62
N LYS A 116 3.09 15.46 -17.36
CA LYS A 116 1.86 16.23 -17.18
C LYS A 116 0.66 15.34 -17.45
N PRO A 117 -0.38 15.35 -16.60
CA PRO A 117 -1.59 14.58 -16.85
C PRO A 117 -2.18 15.02 -18.20
N ARG A 118 -2.40 14.07 -19.11
CA ARG A 118 -3.13 14.34 -20.36
C ARG A 118 -4.56 14.71 -19.96
N ARG A 119 -4.88 16.01 -19.93
CA ARG A 119 -6.27 16.49 -19.86
C ARG A 119 -7.04 15.81 -20.99
N GLY A 120 -8.00 14.96 -20.66
CA GLY A 120 -8.91 14.38 -21.63
C GLY A 120 -9.58 15.50 -22.42
N ARG A 121 -9.26 15.60 -23.71
CA ARG A 121 -10.10 16.33 -24.66
C ARG A 121 -11.37 15.50 -24.85
N GLY A 122 -12.50 15.96 -24.31
CA GLY A 122 -13.80 15.43 -24.64
C GLY A 122 -14.74 15.23 -23.45
N ALA A 123 -15.11 16.32 -22.78
CA ALA A 123 -16.39 16.41 -22.10
C ALA A 123 -17.06 17.70 -22.58
N LYS A 124 -17.79 17.58 -23.69
CA LYS A 124 -18.86 18.48 -24.12
C LYS A 124 -19.92 17.62 -24.77
#